data_AF-A0A662R861-F1
#
_entry.id   AF-A0A662R861-F1
#
_cell.length_a   1.000
_cell.length_b   1.000
_cell.length_c   1.000
_cell.angle_alpha   90.00
_cell.angle_beta   90.00
_cell.angle_gamma   90.00
#
_symmetry.space_group_name_H-M   'P 1'
#
loop_
_entity.id
_entity.type
_entity.pdbx_description
1 polymer ?
#
loop_
_entity_poly.entity_id
_entity_poly.type
_entity_poly.pdbx_seq_one_letter_code
_entity_poly.pdbx_strand_id
1 'polypeptide(L)'
;MMPESDVERPFNRSIASKGFNLLTRTLLHSRLHDHQCGFKSFRREPLFELVDDIEDKHWFWDTELLILAQERGYRVKEFPVAWKHGGATKVNIVRDIFGMGRQILRMWWRRAHR
;
A
#
# COMPACT_ATOMS: atom_id res chain seq x y z
N MET A 1 -2.47 3.69 9.17
CA MET A 1 -1.31 4.24 9.90
C MET A 1 -1.30 3.75 11.33
N MET A 2 -0.11 3.73 11.93
CA MET A 2 0.06 3.35 13.33
C MET A 2 -0.57 4.43 14.24
N PRO A 3 -1.06 4.06 15.44
CA PRO A 3 -1.69 5.00 16.36
C PRO A 3 -0.82 6.20 16.73
N GLU A 4 0.50 6.02 16.73
CA GLU A 4 1.50 7.02 17.13
C GLU A 4 1.90 7.96 15.98
N SER A 5 1.40 7.74 14.75
CA SER A 5 1.64 8.64 13.63
C SER A 5 0.82 9.92 13.75
N ASP A 6 1.46 11.08 13.62
CA ASP A 6 0.79 12.38 13.56
C ASP A 6 0.44 12.73 12.11
N VAL A 7 -0.86 12.86 11.82
CA VAL A 7 -1.33 13.01 10.44
C VAL A 7 -2.52 13.93 10.30
N GLU A 8 -2.30 15.05 9.63
CA GLU A 8 -3.36 15.97 9.23
C GLU A 8 -3.76 15.69 7.77
N ARG A 9 -4.99 15.20 7.55
CA ARG A 9 -5.54 14.99 6.21
C ARG A 9 -7.05 15.20 6.14
N PRO A 10 -7.61 15.56 4.97
CA PRO A 10 -9.06 15.67 4.78
C PRO A 10 -9.82 14.38 5.10
N PHE A 11 -11.02 14.50 5.69
CA PHE A 11 -11.83 13.37 6.17
C PHE A 11 -12.15 12.34 5.08
N ASN A 12 -12.49 12.80 3.87
CA ASN A 12 -12.78 11.94 2.72
C ASN A 12 -11.57 11.05 2.32
N ARG A 13 -10.34 11.56 2.42
CA ARG A 13 -9.13 10.76 2.19
C ARG A 13 -8.83 9.79 3.31
N SER A 14 -9.20 10.14 4.54
CA SER A 14 -9.10 9.24 5.68
C SER A 14 -9.94 7.98 5.46
N ILE A 15 -11.19 8.13 4.98
CA ILE A 15 -12.05 6.98 4.65
C ILE A 15 -11.45 6.15 3.52
N ALA A 16 -11.07 6.78 2.41
CA ALA A 16 -10.49 6.07 1.26
C ALA A 16 -9.24 5.27 1.66
N SER A 17 -8.34 5.90 2.43
CA SER A 17 -7.10 5.27 2.88
C SER A 17 -7.35 4.14 3.89
N LYS A 18 -8.30 4.32 4.82
CA LYS A 18 -8.71 3.25 5.74
C LYS A 18 -9.30 2.07 5.01
N GLY A 19 -10.18 2.32 4.02
CA GLY A 19 -10.77 1.27 3.20
C GLY A 19 -9.74 0.49 2.39
N PHE A 20 -8.82 1.19 1.73
CA PHE A 20 -7.71 0.57 1.00
C PHE A 20 -6.86 -0.31 1.91
N ASN A 21 -6.39 0.23 3.04
CA ASN A 21 -5.56 -0.51 3.98
C ASN A 21 -6.31 -1.70 4.60
N LEU A 22 -7.60 -1.56 4.88
CA LEU A 22 -8.44 -2.67 5.36
C LEU A 22 -8.51 -3.79 4.32
N LEU A 23 -8.83 -3.48 3.06
CA LEU A 23 -8.92 -4.46 1.98
C LEU A 23 -7.59 -5.16 1.72
N THR A 24 -6.48 -4.42 1.73
CA THR A 24 -5.14 -5.02 1.55
C THR A 24 -4.80 -5.97 2.69
N ARG A 25 -5.13 -5.62 3.93
CA ARG A 25 -4.89 -6.50 5.08
C ARG A 25 -5.76 -7.76 5.03
N THR A 26 -7.02 -7.63 4.64
CA THR A 26 -7.97 -8.76 4.66
C THR A 26 -7.81 -9.68 3.45
N LEU A 27 -7.77 -9.14 2.24
CA LEU A 27 -7.71 -9.94 1.01
C LEU A 27 -6.29 -10.44 0.71
N LEU A 28 -5.28 -9.61 0.98
CA LEU A 28 -3.88 -9.92 0.65
C LEU A 28 -3.06 -10.31 1.88
N HIS A 29 -3.73 -10.57 3.02
CA HIS A 29 -3.13 -11.05 4.27
C HIS A 29 -1.96 -10.21 4.79
N SER A 30 -1.94 -8.91 4.45
CA SER A 30 -0.91 -8.00 4.92
C SER A 30 -1.03 -7.71 6.42
N ARG A 31 0.12 -7.46 7.05
CA ARG A 31 0.24 -7.13 8.48
C ARG A 31 0.49 -5.63 8.71
N LEU A 32 0.62 -4.85 7.64
CA LEU A 32 0.97 -3.44 7.72
C LEU A 32 -0.26 -2.57 7.98
N HIS A 33 -0.05 -1.46 8.68
CA HIS A 33 -1.04 -0.44 9.00
C HIS A 33 -1.24 0.58 7.88
N ASP A 34 -0.21 0.88 7.09
CA ASP A 34 -0.28 1.80 5.96
C ASP A 34 0.60 1.40 4.76
N HIS A 35 -0.06 1.03 3.67
CA HIS A 35 0.56 0.67 2.40
C HIS A 35 0.78 1.88 1.48
N GLN A 36 0.04 2.97 1.71
CA GLN A 36 0.02 4.14 0.81
C GLN A 36 0.99 5.24 1.24
N CYS A 37 1.65 5.09 2.41
CA CYS A 37 2.69 6.01 2.83
C CYS A 37 3.83 6.03 1.82
N GLY A 38 4.10 7.17 1.20
CA GLY A 38 5.18 7.30 0.20
C GLY A 38 6.59 7.24 0.78
N PHE A 39 6.73 7.36 2.11
CA PHE A 39 8.03 7.28 2.76
C PHE A 39 8.38 5.82 3.07
N LYS A 40 9.20 5.23 2.20
CA LYS A 40 9.63 3.83 2.28
C LYS A 40 11.13 3.74 1.98
N SER A 41 11.80 2.79 2.61
CA SER A 41 13.21 2.47 2.36
C SER A 41 13.36 0.97 2.16
N PHE A 42 14.20 0.57 1.20
CA PHE A 42 14.41 -0.83 0.85
C PHE A 42 15.89 -1.17 0.91
N ARG A 43 16.20 -2.41 1.31
CA ARG A 43 17.52 -2.98 1.05
C ARG A 43 17.59 -3.33 -0.43
N ARG A 44 18.76 -3.09 -1.02
CA ARG A 44 18.98 -3.25 -2.45
C ARG A 44 18.72 -4.69 -2.89
N GLU A 45 19.30 -5.67 -2.21
CA GLU A 45 19.26 -7.07 -2.60
C GLU A 45 17.82 -7.63 -2.60
N PRO A 46 17.03 -7.55 -1.51
CA PRO A 46 15.63 -7.98 -1.54
C PRO A 46 14.77 -7.22 -2.57
N LEU A 47 15.03 -5.93 -2.80
CA LEU A 47 14.27 -5.16 -3.77
C LEU A 47 14.44 -5.74 -5.18
N PHE A 48 15.68 -6.02 -5.61
CA PHE A 48 15.94 -6.58 -6.93
C PHE A 48 15.49 -8.03 -7.07
N GLU A 49 15.47 -8.81 -5.97
CA GLU A 49 14.88 -10.16 -5.98
C GLU A 49 13.36 -10.15 -6.17
N LEU A 50 12.69 -9.06 -5.78
CA LEU A 50 11.23 -8.94 -5.81
C LEU A 50 10.70 -8.14 -7.01
N VAL A 51 11.48 -7.22 -7.56
CA VAL A 51 11.01 -6.24 -8.54
C VAL A 51 10.50 -6.88 -9.84
N ASP A 52 11.11 -7.99 -10.25
CA ASP A 52 10.74 -8.71 -11.47
C ASP A 52 9.39 -9.44 -11.35
N ASP A 53 8.90 -9.64 -10.12
CA ASP A 53 7.61 -10.27 -9.84
C ASP A 53 6.46 -9.26 -9.68
N ILE A 54 6.76 -7.96 -9.72
CA ILE A 54 5.76 -6.90 -9.64
C ILE A 54 5.11 -6.74 -11.02
N GLU A 55 3.78 -6.86 -11.08
CA GLU A 55 3.06 -6.68 -12.34
C GLU A 55 2.47 -5.27 -12.50
N ASP A 56 2.13 -4.57 -11.40
CA ASP A 56 1.65 -3.20 -11.49
C ASP A 56 2.82 -2.21 -11.67
N LYS A 57 2.82 -1.48 -12.79
CA LYS A 57 3.82 -0.45 -13.11
C LYS A 57 3.38 0.97 -12.73
N HIS A 58 2.27 1.10 -12.01
CA HIS A 58 1.67 2.36 -11.60
C HIS A 58 1.50 2.36 -10.08
N TRP A 59 0.51 3.09 -9.56
CA TRP A 59 0.35 3.41 -8.13
C TRP A 59 0.33 2.23 -7.15
N PHE A 60 0.21 0.98 -7.60
CA PHE A 60 0.15 -0.18 -6.71
C PHE A 60 1.46 -0.97 -6.61
N TRP A 61 2.46 -0.62 -7.42
CA TRP A 61 3.75 -1.32 -7.48
C TRP A 61 4.40 -1.53 -6.10
N ASP A 62 4.33 -0.51 -5.25
CA ASP A 62 4.95 -0.50 -3.93
C ASP A 62 4.16 -1.32 -2.91
N THR A 63 2.82 -1.29 -3.00
CA THR A 63 1.94 -2.13 -2.19
C THR A 63 2.13 -3.61 -2.57
N GLU A 64 2.20 -3.91 -3.86
CA GLU A 64 2.48 -5.25 -4.37
C GLU A 64 3.86 -5.75 -3.91
N LEU A 65 4.90 -4.91 -3.99
CA LEU A 65 6.23 -5.21 -3.45
C LEU A 65 6.17 -5.55 -1.95
N LEU A 66 5.47 -4.76 -1.13
CA LEU A 66 5.37 -5.01 0.31
C LEU A 66 4.69 -6.35 0.61
N ILE A 67 3.65 -6.70 -0.13
CA ILE A 67 2.94 -7.97 0.03
C ILE A 67 3.84 -9.15 -0.40
N LEU A 68 4.49 -9.04 -1.56
CA LEU A 68 5.46 -10.04 -2.02
C LEU A 68 6.60 -10.22 -1.01
N ALA A 69 7.09 -9.13 -0.42
CA ALA A 69 8.13 -9.17 0.59
C ALA A 69 7.68 -9.96 1.83
N GLN A 70 6.45 -9.71 2.31
CA GLN A 70 5.90 -10.45 3.44
C GLN A 70 5.71 -11.94 3.13
N GLU A 71 5.22 -12.28 1.94
CA GLU A 71 5.01 -13.68 1.53
C GLU A 71 6.31 -14.44 1.37
N ARG A 72 7.38 -13.81 0.86
CA ARG A 72 8.71 -14.39 0.77
C ARG A 72 9.47 -14.41 2.11
N GLY A 73 8.81 -14.01 3.20
CA GLY A 73 9.38 -14.06 4.54
C GLY A 73 10.38 -12.95 4.86
N TYR A 74 10.48 -11.91 4.03
CA TYR A 74 11.30 -10.75 4.36
C TYR A 74 10.68 -9.96 5.52
N ARG A 75 11.57 -9.34 6.30
CA ARG A 75 11.17 -8.49 7.42
C ARG A 75 10.76 -7.10 6.93
N VAL A 76 9.47 -6.83 6.95
CA VAL A 76 8.91 -5.49 6.74
C VAL A 76 8.58 -4.85 8.09
N LYS A 77 9.01 -3.60 8.31
CA LYS A 77 8.73 -2.85 9.54
C LYS A 77 8.09 -1.51 9.22
N GLU A 78 7.14 -1.12 10.06
CA GLU A 78 6.60 0.23 10.11
C GLU A 78 7.19 0.98 11.31
N PHE A 79 7.28 2.30 11.17
CA PHE A 79 7.67 3.21 12.23
C PHE A 79 6.82 4.49 12.11
N PRO A 80 6.52 5.16 13.23
CA PRO A 80 5.63 6.31 13.21
C PRO A 80 6.34 7.50 12.56
N VAL A 81 5.58 8.30 11.84
CA VAL A 81 6.06 9.48 11.12
C VAL A 81 5.07 10.61 11.29
N ALA A 82 5.58 11.83 11.37
CA ALA A 82 4.76 13.03 11.28
C ALA A 82 4.59 13.38 9.79
N TRP A 83 3.35 13.37 9.31
CA TRP A 83 3.04 13.67 7.91
C TRP A 83 2.08 14.84 7.81
N LYS A 84 2.52 15.91 7.14
CA LYS A 84 1.71 17.09 6.87
C LYS A 84 1.27 17.11 5.41
N HIS A 85 0.00 17.45 5.19
CA HIS A 85 -0.56 17.52 3.86
C HIS A 85 -0.01 18.72 3.08
N GLY A 86 0.80 18.47 2.05
CA GLY A 86 1.29 19.52 1.14
C GLY A 86 0.31 19.81 0.01
N GLY A 87 -0.47 20.88 0.13
CA GLY A 87 -1.13 21.59 -0.98
C GLY A 87 -2.08 20.79 -1.90
N ALA A 88 -2.48 21.44 -3.00
CA ALA A 88 -3.49 20.95 -3.93
C ALA A 88 -3.16 19.57 -4.49
N THR A 89 -4.14 18.66 -4.49
CA THR A 89 -3.93 17.27 -4.89
C THR A 89 -4.72 16.95 -6.15
N LYS A 90 -4.10 16.20 -7.07
CA LYS A 90 -4.71 15.69 -8.31
C LYS A 90 -5.51 14.39 -8.12
N VAL A 91 -5.93 14.07 -6.89
CA VAL A 91 -6.59 12.80 -6.54
C VAL A 91 -8.10 12.94 -6.72
N ASN A 92 -8.66 12.13 -7.62
CA ASN A 92 -10.10 12.01 -7.81
C ASN A 92 -10.59 10.80 -7.03
N ILE A 93 -11.19 11.06 -5.87
CA ILE A 93 -11.50 10.05 -4.85
C ILE A 93 -12.28 8.86 -5.39
N VAL A 94 -13.32 9.08 -6.20
CA VAL A 94 -14.15 7.99 -6.72
C VAL A 94 -13.34 7.13 -7.68
N ARG A 95 -12.71 7.76 -8.68
CA ARG A 95 -11.88 7.06 -9.65
C ARG A 95 -10.73 6.30 -8.99
N ASP A 96 -10.10 6.91 -7.99
CA ASP A 96 -8.92 6.37 -7.35
C ASP A 96 -9.30 5.23 -6.37
N ILE A 97 -10.43 5.32 -5.66
CA ILE A 97 -10.97 4.20 -4.86
C ILE A 97 -11.28 2.99 -5.75
N PHE A 98 -12.00 3.19 -6.86
CA PHE A 98 -12.33 2.10 -7.78
C PHE A 98 -11.08 1.52 -8.45
N GLY A 99 -10.14 2.38 -8.86
CA GLY A 99 -8.86 1.96 -9.44
C GLY A 99 -8.02 1.13 -8.47
N MET A 100 -7.87 1.61 -7.24
CA MET A 100 -7.11 0.94 -6.18
C MET A 100 -7.76 -0.37 -5.74
N GLY A 101 -9.09 -0.41 -5.57
CA GLY A 101 -9.82 -1.64 -5.25
C GLY A 101 -9.67 -2.70 -6.35
N ARG A 102 -9.72 -2.30 -7.62
CA ARG A 102 -9.48 -3.20 -8.75
C ARG A 102 -8.07 -3.81 -8.73
N GLN A 103 -7.06 -3.05 -8.32
CA GLN A 103 -5.67 -3.55 -8.22
C GLN A 103 -5.53 -4.61 -7.13
N ILE A 104 -6.12 -4.36 -5.95
CA ILE A 104 -6.17 -5.34 -4.86
C ILE A 104 -6.88 -6.62 -5.33
N LEU A 105 -8.06 -6.49 -5.94
CA LEU A 105 -8.82 -7.65 -6.42
C LEU A 105 -8.10 -8.41 -7.54
N ARG A 106 -7.44 -7.71 -8.47
CA ARG A 106 -6.63 -8.34 -9.52
C ARG A 106 -5.48 -9.15 -8.92
N MET A 107 -4.74 -8.58 -7.96
CA MET A 107 -3.67 -9.29 -7.28
C MET A 107 -4.22 -10.49 -6.49
N TRP A 108 -5.30 -10.30 -5.74
CA TRP A 108 -5.96 -11.37 -5.00
C TRP A 108 -6.39 -12.53 -5.90
N TRP A 109 -7.03 -12.23 -7.03
CA TRP A 109 -7.43 -13.23 -8.01
C TRP A 109 -6.24 -14.02 -8.57
N ARG A 110 -5.16 -13.31 -8.93
CA ARG A 110 -3.92 -13.93 -9.39
C ARG A 110 -3.31 -14.86 -8.35
N ARG A 111 -3.41 -14.49 -7.06
CA ARG A 111 -2.95 -15.32 -5.93
C ARG A 111 -3.83 -16.54 -5.71
N ALA A 112 -5.13 -16.41 -5.91
CA ALA A 112 -6.09 -17.50 -5.74
C ALA A 112 -6.03 -18.54 -6.87
N HIS A 113 -5.40 -18.21 -8.00
CA HIS A 113 -5.32 -19.07 -9.20
C HIS A 113 -3.88 -19.35 -9.66
N ARG A 114 -2.90 -19.15 -8.79
CA ARG A 114 -1.55 -19.71 -8.91
C ARG A 114 -1.45 -20.96 -8.04
#